data_AF-A0A2E3HNW6-F1
#
_entry.id   AF-A0A2E3HNW6-F1
#
_cell.length_a   1.000
_cell.length_b   1.000
_cell.length_c   1.000
_cell.angle_alpha   90.00
_cell.angle_beta   90.00
_cell.angle_gamma   90.00
#
_symmetry.space_group_name_H-M   'P 1'
#
loop_
_entity.id
_entity.type
_entity.pdbx_description
1 polymer ?
#
loop_
_entity_poly.entity_id
_entity_poly.type
_entity_poly.pdbx_seq_one_letter_code
_entity_poly.pdbx_strand_id
1 'polypeptide(L)'
;MKKLFLLFLIVPLILVSCSSSDFGLIADFESETISGWEITGDFSNKIFNKSLLPHYVKGFLGKGLIDTGFEKPEKKGTLVSPEFTITKKYINFLVTGNNTYNAERDCNVRLIIDGKVAKYAPPTRYPVVEWGAMEVSEFIGKKGRFEIYDMSKKYFILIDQIYQSDTLALGVDRMASIVDKKYLIFPVTKGGNQNRFRLRKNGDLDEQFVIEMGDGEPDYWAFKDLSNFQGKEI
;
A
#
# COMPACT_ATOMS: atom_id res chain seq x y z
N MET A 1 34.43 3.92 67.37
CA MET A 1 33.12 4.14 66.73
C MET A 1 33.31 4.04 65.21
N LYS A 2 32.93 2.92 64.59
CA LYS A 2 33.09 2.68 63.14
C LYS A 2 31.95 3.39 62.39
N LYS A 3 32.28 4.32 61.48
CA LYS A 3 31.30 4.89 60.53
C LYS A 3 31.32 4.06 59.25
N LEU A 4 30.20 3.39 58.98
CA LEU A 4 29.91 2.63 57.77
C LEU A 4 29.51 3.62 56.66
N PHE A 5 30.31 3.73 55.60
CA PHE A 5 29.96 4.52 54.41
C PHE A 5 29.34 3.56 53.39
N LEU A 6 28.02 3.67 53.21
CA LEU A 6 27.27 2.93 52.21
C LEU A 6 27.31 3.74 50.90
N LEU A 7 28.11 3.29 49.92
CA LEU A 7 28.18 3.91 48.61
C LEU A 7 27.01 3.39 47.75
N PHE A 8 25.98 4.21 47.53
CA PHE A 8 24.91 3.89 46.60
C PHE A 8 25.42 4.02 45.16
N LEU A 9 25.63 2.89 44.49
CA LEU A 9 25.92 2.84 43.06
C LEU A 9 24.60 3.09 42.30
N ILE A 10 24.38 4.33 41.85
CA ILE A 10 23.26 4.67 40.96
C ILE A 10 23.62 4.14 39.57
N VAL A 11 23.09 2.98 39.21
CA VAL A 11 23.16 2.47 37.84
C VAL A 11 22.11 3.25 37.02
N PRO A 12 22.51 4.00 35.98
CA PRO A 12 21.53 4.64 35.12
C PRO A 12 20.76 3.55 34.38
N LEU A 13 19.46 3.47 34.64
CA LEU A 13 18.53 2.64 33.88
C LEU A 13 18.44 3.26 32.48
N ILE A 14 19.25 2.76 31.55
CA ILE A 14 19.14 3.10 30.13
C ILE A 14 17.80 2.53 29.68
N LEU A 15 16.78 3.37 29.63
CA LEU A 15 15.54 3.08 28.93
C LEU A 15 15.89 3.00 27.45
N VAL A 16 16.21 1.80 26.99
CA VAL A 16 16.20 1.47 25.57
C VAL A 16 14.73 1.61 25.16
N SER A 17 14.38 2.78 24.62
CA SER A 17 13.17 2.92 23.83
C SER A 17 13.37 1.97 22.65
N CYS A 18 12.72 0.82 22.71
CA CYS A 18 12.55 -0.03 21.56
C CYS A 18 11.65 0.75 20.62
N SER A 19 12.24 1.55 19.72
CA SER A 19 11.50 2.02 18.57
C SER A 19 11.13 0.76 17.81
N SER A 20 9.86 0.39 17.85
CA SER A 20 9.31 -0.54 16.87
C SER A 20 9.43 0.15 15.51
N SER A 21 10.60 0.08 14.91
CA SER A 21 10.76 0.31 13.49
C SER A 21 10.05 -0.88 12.84
N ASP A 22 8.74 -0.74 12.75
CA ASP A 22 7.91 -1.70 12.05
C ASP A 22 8.54 -1.89 10.66
N PHE A 23 8.70 -3.16 10.26
CA PHE A 23 9.69 -3.68 9.28
C PHE A 23 9.46 -3.20 7.83
N GLY A 24 9.25 -1.91 7.63
CA GLY A 24 8.92 -1.26 6.36
C GLY A 24 7.78 -0.25 6.44
N LEU A 25 7.10 -0.06 7.59
CA LEU A 25 5.92 0.82 7.66
C LEU A 25 6.28 2.28 7.36
N ILE A 26 5.54 2.89 6.44
CA ILE A 26 5.61 4.33 6.11
C ILE A 26 4.40 5.05 6.71
N ALA A 27 3.19 4.51 6.54
CA ALA A 27 1.97 5.02 7.16
C ALA A 27 0.85 3.98 7.19
N ASP A 28 0.18 3.83 8.33
CA ASP A 28 -1.02 2.99 8.50
C ASP A 28 -2.32 3.79 8.61
N PHE A 29 -2.22 5.10 8.84
CA PHE A 29 -3.35 6.02 9.05
C PHE A 29 -4.26 5.67 10.22
N GLU A 30 -3.74 5.02 11.27
CA GLU A 30 -4.57 4.57 12.41
C GLU A 30 -4.72 5.61 13.54
N SER A 31 -4.12 6.78 13.38
CA SER A 31 -4.23 7.91 14.30
C SER A 31 -5.34 8.88 13.90
N GLU A 32 -5.72 9.82 14.77
CA GLU A 32 -6.69 10.87 14.41
C GLU A 32 -6.15 11.84 13.34
N THR A 33 -4.82 11.99 13.27
CA THR A 33 -4.13 12.90 12.35
C THR A 33 -2.85 12.29 11.76
N ILE A 34 -2.45 12.74 10.57
CA ILE A 34 -1.13 12.46 10.00
C ILE A 34 -0.04 13.36 10.59
N SER A 35 0.78 12.81 11.47
CA SER A 35 1.89 13.56 12.08
C SER A 35 3.10 13.64 11.14
N GLY A 36 3.70 14.83 11.02
CA GLY A 36 4.93 15.05 10.25
C GLY A 36 4.77 15.07 8.73
N TRP A 37 3.55 14.88 8.21
CA TRP A 37 3.27 15.03 6.79
C TRP A 37 3.19 16.52 6.41
N GLU A 38 3.80 16.88 5.28
CA GLU A 38 3.64 18.20 4.67
C GLU A 38 2.36 18.22 3.84
N ILE A 39 1.58 19.29 3.99
CA ILE A 39 0.23 19.38 3.43
C ILE A 39 0.12 20.68 2.66
N THR A 40 -0.43 20.60 1.44
CA THR A 40 -0.70 21.79 0.60
C THR A 40 -2.14 21.79 0.10
N GLY A 41 -2.61 22.97 -0.32
CA GLY A 41 -3.94 23.15 -0.91
C GLY A 41 -5.07 22.97 0.10
N ASP A 42 -6.12 22.26 -0.32
CA ASP A 42 -7.38 22.05 0.39
C ASP A 42 -7.36 20.83 1.34
N PHE A 43 -6.24 20.11 1.39
CA PHE A 43 -6.10 18.94 2.25
C PHE A 43 -5.88 19.34 3.70
N SER A 44 -6.19 18.40 4.60
CA SER A 44 -6.05 18.59 6.04
C SER A 44 -5.26 17.43 6.63
N ASN A 45 -4.73 17.62 7.83
CA ASN A 45 -4.03 16.56 8.55
C ASN A 45 -4.97 15.52 9.19
N LYS A 46 -6.29 15.60 8.99
CA LYS A 46 -7.26 14.67 9.57
C LYS A 46 -7.31 13.37 8.78
N ILE A 47 -7.35 12.26 9.50
CA ILE A 47 -7.64 10.95 8.91
C ILE A 47 -9.14 10.79 8.66
N PHE A 48 -9.47 10.19 7.52
CA PHE A 48 -10.85 9.85 7.20
C PHE A 48 -11.28 8.62 8.00
N ASN A 49 -12.38 8.73 8.75
CA ASN A 49 -12.94 7.59 9.46
C ASN A 49 -13.70 6.69 8.48
N LYS A 50 -13.19 5.48 8.28
CA LYS A 50 -13.75 4.53 7.31
C LYS A 50 -15.21 4.16 7.55
N SER A 51 -15.73 4.29 8.78
CA SER A 51 -17.13 4.02 9.09
C SER A 51 -18.10 4.97 8.36
N LEU A 52 -17.58 6.06 7.78
CA LEU A 52 -18.33 7.00 6.95
C LEU A 52 -18.37 6.60 5.47
N LEU A 53 -17.54 5.63 5.03
CA LEU A 53 -17.58 5.12 3.66
C LEU A 53 -18.87 4.31 3.41
N PRO A 54 -19.42 4.33 2.19
CA PRO A 54 -20.49 3.43 1.82
C PRO A 54 -20.10 1.96 2.01
N HIS A 55 -21.03 1.14 2.46
CA HIS A 55 -20.82 -0.28 2.80
C HIS A 55 -20.27 -1.16 1.65
N TYR A 56 -20.35 -0.67 0.41
CA TYR A 56 -19.86 -1.38 -0.77
C TYR A 56 -18.38 -1.08 -1.07
N VAL A 57 -17.77 -0.09 -0.41
CA VAL A 57 -16.32 0.13 -0.43
C VAL A 57 -15.67 -0.87 0.53
N LYS A 58 -14.72 -1.65 0.03
CA LYS A 58 -14.08 -2.76 0.78
C LYS A 58 -12.57 -2.80 0.52
N GLY A 59 -11.84 -3.59 1.29
CA GLY A 59 -10.41 -3.89 1.06
C GLY A 59 -9.42 -3.01 1.83
N PHE A 60 -9.90 -1.98 2.53
CA PHE A 60 -9.10 -1.22 3.49
C PHE A 60 -8.87 -2.01 4.79
N LEU A 61 -7.81 -1.67 5.52
CA LEU A 61 -7.52 -2.23 6.84
C LEU A 61 -7.86 -1.21 7.93
N GLY A 62 -7.59 -1.55 9.19
CA GLY A 62 -7.56 -0.55 10.27
C GLY A 62 -8.87 0.20 10.53
N LYS A 63 -8.80 1.48 10.87
CA LYS A 63 -9.93 2.40 11.14
C LYS A 63 -9.86 3.64 10.24
N GLY A 64 -8.67 3.97 9.75
CA GLY A 64 -8.41 5.19 9.02
C GLY A 64 -7.97 4.96 7.59
N LEU A 65 -8.07 6.02 6.79
CA LEU A 65 -7.48 6.13 5.47
C LEU A 65 -7.40 7.61 5.09
N ILE A 66 -6.71 7.91 3.99
CA ILE A 66 -6.72 9.23 3.38
C ILE A 66 -7.77 9.27 2.27
N ASP A 67 -8.58 10.32 2.27
CA ASP A 67 -9.51 10.67 1.20
C ASP A 67 -9.09 12.00 0.55
N THR A 68 -8.74 11.98 -0.74
CA THR A 68 -8.40 13.19 -1.50
C THR A 68 -9.59 13.88 -2.16
N GLY A 69 -10.78 13.26 -2.19
CA GLY A 69 -11.92 13.85 -2.89
C GLY A 69 -13.15 12.96 -3.11
N PHE A 70 -13.23 11.80 -2.48
CA PHE A 70 -14.39 10.92 -2.54
C PHE A 70 -15.65 11.59 -1.99
N GLU A 71 -15.55 12.25 -0.83
CA GLU A 71 -16.68 13.04 -0.30
C GLU A 71 -16.87 14.38 -1.03
N LYS A 72 -15.77 14.95 -1.55
CA LYS A 72 -15.72 16.30 -2.14
C LYS A 72 -14.66 16.36 -3.26
N PRO A 73 -15.02 16.01 -4.51
CA PRO A 73 -14.08 15.79 -5.61
C PRO A 73 -13.37 17.05 -6.11
N GLU A 74 -13.74 18.23 -5.59
CA GLU A 74 -13.12 19.51 -5.91
C GLU A 74 -11.85 19.84 -5.09
N LYS A 75 -11.50 19.06 -4.05
CA LYS A 75 -10.31 19.32 -3.24
C LYS A 75 -9.03 19.09 -4.03
N LYS A 76 -8.05 19.98 -3.86
CA LYS A 76 -6.75 19.88 -4.52
C LYS A 76 -5.62 20.07 -3.54
N GLY A 77 -4.53 19.33 -3.70
CA GLY A 77 -3.37 19.48 -2.85
C GLY A 77 -2.39 18.33 -2.96
N THR A 78 -1.47 18.32 -2.00
CA THR A 78 -0.53 17.22 -1.79
C THR A 78 -0.44 16.87 -0.33
N LEU A 79 -0.18 15.59 -0.06
CA LEU A 79 0.23 15.07 1.24
C LEU A 79 1.58 14.39 1.03
N VAL A 80 2.62 14.90 1.66
CA VAL A 80 3.99 14.38 1.51
C VAL A 80 4.47 13.83 2.84
N SER A 81 4.88 12.57 2.85
CA SER A 81 5.37 11.90 4.06
C SER A 81 6.65 12.55 4.60
N PRO A 82 6.98 12.29 5.88
CA PRO A 82 8.36 12.38 6.36
C PRO A 82 9.32 11.61 5.44
N GLU A 83 10.58 12.01 5.45
CA GLU A 83 11.64 11.31 4.73
C GLU A 83 11.89 9.92 5.33
N PHE A 84 12.04 8.91 4.48
CA PHE A 84 12.42 7.55 4.86
C PHE A 84 13.54 7.02 3.98
N THR A 85 14.30 6.05 4.50
CA THR A 85 15.29 5.31 3.73
C THR A 85 14.62 4.15 2.99
N ILE A 86 14.91 4.01 1.70
CA ILE A 86 14.46 2.89 0.89
C ILE A 86 15.37 1.71 1.18
N THR A 87 14.81 0.65 1.77
CA THR A 87 15.56 -0.54 2.21
C THR A 87 15.06 -1.83 1.56
N LYS A 88 13.94 -1.77 0.84
CA LYS A 88 13.28 -2.92 0.22
C LYS A 88 13.02 -2.67 -1.26
N LYS A 89 12.71 -3.75 -1.99
CA LYS A 89 12.50 -3.73 -3.45
C LYS A 89 11.19 -3.06 -3.87
N TYR A 90 10.17 -3.06 -3.00
CA TYR A 90 8.85 -2.52 -3.32
C TYR A 90 8.37 -1.57 -2.23
N ILE A 91 7.62 -0.55 -2.66
CA ILE A 91 6.70 0.20 -1.79
C ILE A 91 5.29 -0.24 -2.17
N ASN A 92 4.61 -0.91 -1.26
CA ASN A 92 3.24 -1.40 -1.40
C ASN A 92 2.28 -0.43 -0.70
N PHE A 93 1.09 -0.26 -1.26
CA PHE A 93 0.05 0.61 -0.71
C PHE A 93 -1.34 0.09 -1.07
N LEU A 94 -2.29 0.20 -0.14
CA LEU A 94 -3.70 -0.01 -0.43
C LEU A 94 -4.25 1.26 -1.07
N VAL A 95 -4.77 1.17 -2.28
CA VAL A 95 -5.25 2.35 -3.00
C VAL A 95 -6.49 2.01 -3.82
N THR A 96 -7.35 2.98 -4.05
CA THR A 96 -8.42 2.92 -5.05
C THR A 96 -8.80 4.34 -5.47
N GLY A 97 -9.45 4.45 -6.62
CA GLY A 97 -9.92 5.73 -7.14
C GLY A 97 -10.65 5.55 -8.46
N ASN A 98 -10.95 6.66 -9.09
CA ASN A 98 -11.65 6.71 -10.38
C ASN A 98 -10.75 7.21 -11.54
N ASN A 99 -9.43 7.38 -11.31
CA ASN A 99 -8.43 7.68 -12.34
C ASN A 99 -7.47 6.51 -12.60
N THR A 100 -7.94 5.47 -13.28
CA THR A 100 -7.16 4.23 -13.48
C THR A 100 -6.25 4.23 -14.71
N TYR A 101 -6.36 5.21 -15.61
CA TYR A 101 -5.67 5.21 -16.92
C TYR A 101 -4.85 6.49 -17.20
N ASN A 102 -5.17 7.63 -16.58
CA ASN A 102 -4.50 8.90 -16.82
C ASN A 102 -3.71 9.35 -15.58
N ALA A 103 -2.82 8.48 -15.10
CA ALA A 103 -2.01 8.69 -13.91
C ALA A 103 -1.10 9.93 -14.01
N GLU A 104 -0.70 10.34 -15.22
CA GLU A 104 0.48 11.19 -15.40
C GLU A 104 0.33 12.64 -14.97
N ARG A 105 -0.87 13.19 -14.71
CA ARG A 105 -0.97 14.66 -14.57
C ARG A 105 -1.64 15.20 -13.32
N ASP A 106 -2.74 14.64 -12.83
CA ASP A 106 -3.54 15.35 -11.82
C ASP A 106 -4.08 14.52 -10.68
N CYS A 107 -3.91 13.19 -10.62
CA CYS A 107 -4.37 12.38 -9.48
C CYS A 107 -3.63 11.03 -9.45
N ASN A 108 -2.63 10.89 -8.58
CA ASN A 108 -1.74 9.73 -8.47
C ASN A 108 -0.98 9.70 -7.12
N VAL A 109 -0.27 8.60 -6.87
CA VAL A 109 0.72 8.51 -5.80
C VAL A 109 2.13 8.49 -6.37
N ARG A 110 3.12 8.99 -5.62
CA ARG A 110 4.48 9.22 -6.10
C ARG A 110 5.53 8.86 -5.06
N LEU A 111 6.69 8.49 -5.57
CA LEU A 111 7.95 8.48 -4.82
C LEU A 111 8.80 9.67 -5.24
N ILE A 112 9.17 10.51 -4.27
CA ILE A 112 10.03 11.66 -4.45
C ILE A 112 11.43 11.34 -3.93
N ILE A 113 12.45 11.54 -4.76
CA ILE A 113 13.88 11.39 -4.40
C ILE A 113 14.62 12.62 -4.92
N ASP A 114 15.48 13.22 -4.08
CA ASP A 114 16.23 14.43 -4.42
C ASP A 114 15.34 15.57 -4.97
N GLY A 115 14.13 15.71 -4.42
CA GLY A 115 13.14 16.71 -4.82
C GLY A 115 12.46 16.47 -6.17
N LYS A 116 12.65 15.30 -6.79
CA LYS A 116 12.08 14.93 -8.09
C LYS A 116 11.19 13.71 -7.99
N VAL A 117 10.15 13.66 -8.84
CA VAL A 117 9.31 12.46 -9.00
C VAL A 117 10.15 11.35 -9.62
N ALA A 118 10.47 10.32 -8.84
CA ALA A 118 11.26 9.17 -9.26
C ALA A 118 10.37 8.03 -9.82
N LYS A 119 9.21 7.81 -9.18
CA LYS A 119 8.17 6.87 -9.63
C LYS A 119 6.79 7.46 -9.34
N TYR A 120 5.79 6.99 -10.06
CA TYR A 120 4.40 7.27 -9.78
C TYR A 120 3.52 6.05 -10.09
N ALA A 121 2.34 5.97 -9.49
CA ALA A 121 1.34 4.97 -9.80
C ALA A 121 -0.08 5.58 -9.76
N PRO A 122 -0.99 5.20 -10.67
CA PRO A 122 -2.40 5.53 -10.53
C PRO A 122 -3.04 4.76 -9.37
N PRO A 123 -4.19 5.24 -8.85
CA PRO A 123 -5.06 4.39 -8.05
C PRO A 123 -5.54 3.15 -8.82
N THR A 124 -5.91 2.10 -8.08
CA THR A 124 -6.66 0.97 -8.65
C THR A 124 -8.14 1.34 -8.82
N ARG A 125 -8.95 0.38 -9.28
CA ARG A 125 -10.34 0.61 -9.67
C ARG A 125 -11.30 0.60 -8.47
N TYR A 126 -11.95 1.73 -8.24
CA TYR A 126 -13.09 1.85 -7.32
C TYR A 126 -14.24 0.88 -7.67
N PRO A 127 -14.93 0.28 -6.67
CA PRO A 127 -14.94 0.60 -5.22
C PRO A 127 -14.03 -0.23 -4.32
N VAL A 128 -13.12 -1.04 -4.86
CA VAL A 128 -12.29 -1.93 -4.03
C VAL A 128 -10.94 -1.28 -3.79
N VAL A 129 -10.59 -1.05 -2.52
CA VAL A 129 -9.24 -0.68 -2.09
C VAL A 129 -8.36 -1.91 -2.25
N GLU A 130 -7.39 -1.84 -3.16
CA GLU A 130 -6.54 -2.99 -3.51
C GLU A 130 -5.07 -2.63 -3.44
N TRP A 131 -4.22 -3.65 -3.36
CA TRP A 131 -2.77 -3.47 -3.37
C TRP A 131 -2.29 -2.91 -4.71
N GLY A 132 -1.74 -1.70 -4.64
CA GLY A 132 -0.81 -1.15 -5.60
C GLY A 132 0.62 -1.26 -5.09
N ALA A 133 1.57 -1.07 -6.00
CA ALA A 133 2.98 -1.08 -5.65
C ALA A 133 3.82 -0.24 -6.63
N MET A 134 4.98 0.20 -6.16
CA MET A 134 6.08 0.70 -6.97
C MET A 134 7.29 -0.21 -6.78
N GLU A 135 7.90 -0.66 -7.88
CA GLU A 135 9.22 -1.28 -7.87
C GLU A 135 10.27 -0.16 -7.72
N VAL A 136 11.13 -0.31 -6.71
CA VAL A 136 12.05 0.75 -6.25
C VAL A 136 13.44 0.20 -5.94
N SER A 137 13.80 -1.01 -6.40
CA SER A 137 15.10 -1.63 -6.08
C SER A 137 16.28 -0.79 -6.56
N GLU A 138 16.12 -0.04 -7.65
CA GLU A 138 17.12 0.91 -8.16
C GLU A 138 17.44 2.06 -7.19
N PHE A 139 16.61 2.28 -6.17
CA PHE A 139 16.75 3.35 -5.18
C PHE A 139 17.12 2.86 -3.79
N ILE A 140 17.45 1.58 -3.61
CA ILE A 140 17.87 1.05 -2.31
C ILE A 140 19.06 1.83 -1.76
N GLY A 141 18.97 2.22 -0.49
CA GLY A 141 19.95 3.05 0.21
C GLY A 141 19.74 4.55 0.05
N LYS A 142 18.90 4.99 -0.89
CA LYS A 142 18.53 6.41 -1.01
C LYS A 142 17.44 6.78 -0.02
N LYS A 143 17.33 8.09 0.21
CA LYS A 143 16.22 8.67 0.95
C LYS A 143 15.14 9.14 0.00
N GLY A 144 13.89 8.97 0.39
CA GLY A 144 12.75 9.41 -0.38
C GLY A 144 11.56 9.80 0.49
N ARG A 145 10.53 10.32 -0.16
CA ARG A 145 9.24 10.67 0.43
C ARG A 145 8.12 10.11 -0.42
N PHE A 146 7.03 9.71 0.22
CA PHE A 146 5.82 9.28 -0.47
C PHE A 146 4.90 10.50 -0.60
N GLU A 147 4.41 10.77 -1.81
CA GLU A 147 3.50 11.87 -2.07
C GLU A 147 2.15 11.31 -2.57
N ILE A 148 1.07 11.74 -1.93
CA ILE A 148 -0.29 11.61 -2.44
C ILE A 148 -0.59 12.93 -3.15
N TYR A 149 -0.71 12.88 -4.48
CA TYR A 149 -0.86 14.06 -5.32
C TYR A 149 -2.21 14.05 -6.02
N ASP A 150 -3.05 15.04 -5.73
CA ASP A 150 -4.34 15.18 -6.40
C ASP A 150 -4.67 16.66 -6.62
N MET A 151 -4.63 17.05 -7.89
CA MET A 151 -4.98 18.37 -8.41
C MET A 151 -6.21 18.30 -9.33
N SER A 152 -6.92 17.17 -9.33
CA SER A 152 -8.09 16.99 -10.17
C SER A 152 -9.30 17.78 -9.65
N LYS A 153 -10.35 17.86 -10.47
CA LYS A 153 -11.68 18.36 -10.04
C LYS A 153 -12.75 17.27 -10.07
N LYS A 154 -12.37 16.07 -10.49
CA LYS A 154 -13.27 14.95 -10.77
C LYS A 154 -12.74 13.62 -10.26
N TYR A 155 -11.44 13.53 -10.03
CA TYR A 155 -10.81 12.32 -9.56
C TYR A 155 -10.60 12.35 -8.06
N PHE A 156 -10.46 11.16 -7.48
CA PHE A 156 -10.12 10.98 -6.08
C PHE A 156 -9.26 9.73 -5.89
N ILE A 157 -8.56 9.71 -4.76
CA ILE A 157 -7.82 8.59 -4.21
C ILE A 157 -8.34 8.34 -2.80
N LEU A 158 -8.66 7.08 -2.53
CA LEU A 158 -8.68 6.52 -1.18
C LEU A 158 -7.40 5.70 -1.03
N ILE A 159 -6.60 5.99 0.00
CA ILE A 159 -5.33 5.30 0.23
C ILE A 159 -5.14 4.96 1.70
N ASP A 160 -4.62 3.76 1.92
CA ASP A 160 -4.37 3.15 3.21
C ASP A 160 -3.02 2.37 3.16
N GLN A 161 -2.48 2.00 4.31
CA GLN A 161 -1.35 1.07 4.50
C GLN A 161 -0.20 1.20 3.49
N ILE A 162 0.71 2.14 3.72
CA ILE A 162 1.92 2.32 2.91
C ILE A 162 3.10 1.66 3.64
N TYR A 163 3.78 0.72 2.99
CA TYR A 163 4.96 0.08 3.56
C TYR A 163 5.93 -0.46 2.50
N GLN A 164 7.15 -0.71 2.93
CA GLN A 164 8.23 -1.31 2.16
C GLN A 164 8.25 -2.83 2.32
N SER A 165 8.48 -3.58 1.24
CA SER A 165 8.63 -5.04 1.28
C SER A 165 9.54 -5.57 0.17
N ASP A 166 10.18 -6.71 0.41
CA ASP A 166 10.90 -7.44 -0.64
C ASP A 166 9.96 -8.25 -1.54
N THR A 167 8.68 -8.31 -1.16
CA THR A 167 7.60 -8.98 -1.91
C THR A 167 6.63 -7.95 -2.46
N LEU A 168 6.37 -8.07 -3.75
CA LEU A 168 5.34 -7.30 -4.45
C LEU A 168 3.95 -7.67 -3.90
N ALA A 169 3.20 -6.70 -3.39
CA ALA A 169 1.79 -6.89 -3.08
C ALA A 169 0.96 -6.70 -4.36
N LEU A 170 0.10 -7.67 -4.67
CA LEU A 170 -0.70 -7.68 -5.88
C LEU A 170 -2.18 -7.53 -5.53
N GLY A 171 -2.83 -6.52 -6.10
CA GLY A 171 -4.29 -6.43 -6.17
C GLY A 171 -4.86 -7.52 -7.07
N VAL A 172 -6.15 -7.80 -6.93
CA VAL A 172 -6.85 -8.92 -7.60
C VAL A 172 -6.76 -8.84 -9.13
N ASP A 173 -6.53 -7.64 -9.67
CA ASP A 173 -6.39 -7.38 -11.11
C ASP A 173 -4.93 -7.36 -11.65
N ARG A 174 -3.87 -7.53 -10.82
CA ARG A 174 -2.46 -7.35 -11.28
C ARG A 174 -1.52 -8.54 -11.05
N MET A 175 -1.99 -9.78 -11.16
CA MET A 175 -1.07 -10.93 -11.15
C MET A 175 -0.38 -11.16 -12.51
N ALA A 176 0.85 -10.64 -12.60
CA ALA A 176 1.94 -10.93 -13.55
C ALA A 176 1.87 -10.27 -14.94
N SER A 177 2.82 -9.38 -15.25
CA SER A 177 3.04 -8.88 -16.62
C SER A 177 3.94 -9.80 -17.47
N ILE A 178 4.71 -10.71 -16.86
CA ILE A 178 5.40 -11.80 -17.56
C ILE A 178 5.33 -13.03 -16.67
N VAL A 179 4.89 -14.16 -17.23
CA VAL A 179 4.94 -15.44 -16.52
C VAL A 179 6.37 -15.99 -16.56
N ASP A 180 7.06 -15.90 -15.41
CA ASP A 180 8.37 -16.53 -15.19
C ASP A 180 8.27 -17.84 -14.38
N LYS A 181 7.13 -18.09 -13.72
CA LYS A 181 6.87 -19.30 -12.92
C LYS A 181 5.88 -20.22 -13.63
N LYS A 182 6.11 -21.53 -13.50
CA LYS A 182 5.23 -22.55 -14.07
C LYS A 182 3.87 -22.63 -13.38
N TYR A 183 3.78 -22.25 -12.11
CA TYR A 183 2.56 -22.42 -11.32
C TYR A 183 2.20 -21.13 -10.58
N LEU A 184 0.92 -20.76 -10.62
CA LEU A 184 0.31 -19.89 -9.61
C LEU A 184 -0.24 -20.78 -8.51
N ILE A 185 -0.07 -20.36 -7.26
CA ILE A 185 -0.57 -21.08 -6.09
C ILE A 185 -1.57 -20.17 -5.38
N PHE A 186 -2.74 -20.73 -5.05
CA PHE A 186 -3.85 -20.00 -4.43
C PHE A 186 -4.15 -20.58 -3.04
N PRO A 187 -4.25 -19.73 -2.00
CA PRO A 187 -4.73 -20.13 -0.69
C PRO A 187 -6.27 -20.26 -0.74
N VAL A 188 -6.78 -21.49 -0.67
CA VAL A 188 -8.22 -21.74 -0.74
C VAL A 188 -8.81 -21.80 0.65
N THR A 189 -9.86 -21.03 0.89
CA THR A 189 -10.66 -21.04 2.12
C THR A 189 -12.09 -21.41 1.78
N LYS A 190 -12.58 -22.55 2.28
CA LYS A 190 -13.93 -23.06 2.02
C LYS A 190 -14.97 -22.11 2.58
N GLY A 191 -15.94 -21.74 1.75
CA GLY A 191 -16.96 -20.76 2.12
C GLY A 191 -16.41 -19.32 2.24
N GLY A 192 -15.18 -19.09 1.78
CA GLY A 192 -14.60 -17.75 1.63
C GLY A 192 -15.26 -16.97 0.50
N ASN A 193 -14.75 -15.76 0.26
CA ASN A 193 -15.21 -14.92 -0.85
C ASN A 193 -14.89 -15.60 -2.19
N GLN A 194 -15.83 -15.52 -3.14
CA GLN A 194 -15.61 -16.02 -4.50
C GLN A 194 -14.79 -15.01 -5.30
N ASN A 195 -13.51 -15.28 -5.47
CA ASN A 195 -12.57 -14.43 -6.19
C ASN A 195 -12.42 -14.93 -7.62
N ARG A 196 -12.70 -14.06 -8.59
CA ARG A 196 -12.61 -14.40 -10.01
C ARG A 196 -11.24 -14.00 -10.57
N PHE A 197 -10.51 -14.98 -11.05
CA PHE A 197 -9.24 -14.79 -11.75
C PHE A 197 -9.45 -14.84 -13.25
N ARG A 198 -8.72 -13.98 -13.97
CA ARG A 198 -8.70 -13.94 -15.44
C ARG A 198 -7.25 -13.92 -15.89
N LEU A 199 -6.88 -14.83 -16.78
CA LEU A 199 -5.59 -14.84 -17.46
C LEU A 199 -5.79 -14.26 -18.86
N ARG A 200 -5.06 -13.19 -19.20
CA ARG A 200 -5.26 -12.45 -20.45
C ARG A 200 -4.01 -12.42 -21.32
N LYS A 201 -3.85 -13.41 -22.18
CA LYS A 201 -2.72 -13.45 -23.10
C LYS A 201 -2.84 -12.35 -24.17
N ASN A 202 -1.86 -11.45 -24.22
CA ASN A 202 -1.86 -10.30 -25.14
C ASN A 202 -3.14 -9.43 -25.05
N GLY A 203 -3.75 -9.33 -23.87
CA GLY A 203 -4.96 -8.53 -23.62
C GLY A 203 -6.29 -9.26 -23.87
N ASP A 204 -6.27 -10.37 -24.61
CA ASP A 204 -7.44 -11.23 -24.87
C ASP A 204 -7.63 -12.23 -23.72
N LEU A 205 -8.89 -12.42 -23.30
CA LEU A 205 -9.21 -13.40 -22.26
C LEU A 205 -8.93 -14.82 -22.77
N ASP A 206 -7.94 -15.47 -22.18
CA ASP A 206 -7.57 -16.86 -22.50
C ASP A 206 -8.28 -17.82 -21.53
N GLU A 207 -8.24 -17.51 -20.24
CA GLU A 207 -8.87 -18.33 -19.21
C GLU A 207 -9.51 -17.53 -18.08
N GLN A 208 -10.56 -18.08 -17.49
CA GLN A 208 -11.18 -17.55 -16.28
C GLN A 208 -11.52 -18.69 -15.32
N PHE A 209 -11.33 -18.45 -14.03
CA PHE A 209 -11.70 -19.38 -12.97
C PHE A 209 -12.04 -18.63 -11.68
N VAL A 210 -12.69 -19.31 -10.75
CA VAL A 210 -13.07 -18.76 -9.45
C VAL A 210 -12.38 -19.56 -8.36
N ILE A 211 -11.77 -18.88 -7.40
CA ILE A 211 -11.20 -19.47 -6.20
C ILE A 211 -11.90 -18.88 -4.98
N GLU A 212 -12.32 -19.74 -4.04
CA GLU A 212 -12.79 -19.30 -2.74
C GLU A 212 -11.59 -18.92 -1.86
N MET A 213 -11.51 -17.68 -1.42
CA MET A 213 -10.43 -17.20 -0.54
C MET A 213 -11.00 -16.32 0.56
N GLY A 214 -10.44 -16.41 1.76
CA GLY A 214 -10.83 -15.61 2.91
C GLY A 214 -9.62 -15.10 3.69
N ASP A 215 -9.90 -14.25 4.67
CA ASP A 215 -8.89 -13.76 5.60
C ASP A 215 -8.60 -14.86 6.65
N GLY A 216 -7.37 -15.39 6.69
CA GLY A 216 -6.97 -16.44 7.65
C GLY A 216 -6.06 -17.52 7.06
N GLU A 217 -5.86 -18.62 7.80
CA GLU A 217 -5.13 -19.78 7.29
C GLU A 217 -5.97 -20.52 6.21
N PRO A 218 -5.35 -20.96 5.10
CA PRO A 218 -6.07 -21.68 4.05
C PRO A 218 -6.42 -23.11 4.48
N ASP A 219 -7.59 -23.58 4.08
CA ASP A 219 -7.98 -24.99 4.20
C ASP A 219 -7.08 -25.89 3.34
N TYR A 220 -6.72 -25.41 2.15
CA TYR A 220 -5.79 -26.08 1.24
C TYR A 220 -5.21 -25.11 0.21
N TRP A 221 -4.17 -25.57 -0.49
CA TRP A 221 -3.54 -24.81 -1.57
C TRP A 221 -3.93 -25.42 -2.92
N ALA A 222 -4.46 -24.60 -3.82
CA ALA A 222 -4.71 -24.96 -5.21
C ALA A 222 -3.60 -24.39 -6.10
N PHE A 223 -3.39 -24.98 -7.28
CA PHE A 223 -2.45 -24.43 -8.25
C PHE A 223 -3.07 -24.33 -9.64
N LYS A 224 -2.60 -23.34 -10.40
CA LYS A 224 -2.86 -23.20 -11.84
C LYS A 224 -1.55 -23.37 -12.59
N ASP A 225 -1.49 -24.37 -13.46
CA ASP A 225 -0.39 -24.56 -14.40
C ASP A 225 -0.43 -23.46 -15.47
N LEU A 226 0.66 -22.71 -15.58
CA LEU A 226 0.88 -21.64 -16.53
C LEU A 226 1.84 -22.01 -17.66
N SER A 227 2.07 -23.30 -17.93
CA SER A 227 2.97 -23.75 -19.01
C SER A 227 2.59 -23.15 -20.37
N ASN A 228 1.29 -22.93 -20.62
CA ASN A 228 0.79 -22.31 -21.85
C ASN A 228 1.09 -20.81 -21.97
N PHE A 229 1.50 -20.17 -20.87
CA PHE A 229 1.73 -18.73 -20.76
C PHE A 229 3.21 -18.37 -20.58
N GLN A 230 4.12 -19.34 -20.54
CA GLN A 230 5.57 -19.10 -20.38
C GLN A 230 6.11 -18.15 -21.45
N GLY A 231 6.82 -17.11 -21.00
CA GLY A 231 7.44 -16.12 -21.88
C GLY A 231 6.44 -15.20 -22.59
N LYS A 232 5.16 -15.20 -22.17
CA LYS A 232 4.12 -14.31 -22.70
C LYS A 232 3.73 -13.27 -21.66
N GLU A 233 3.27 -12.12 -22.16
CA GLU A 233 2.60 -11.09 -21.37
C GLU A 233 1.14 -11.53 -21.11
N ILE A 234 0.73 -11.54 -19.84
CA ILE A 234 -0.62 -11.96 -19.41
C ILE A 234 -1.32 -10.97 -18.50
#